data_AF-A0A5R2MZ39-F1
#
_entry.id   AF-A0A5R2MZ39-F1
#
_cell.length_a   1.000
_cell.length_b   1.000
_cell.length_c   1.000
_cell.angle_alpha   90.00
_cell.angle_beta   90.00
_cell.angle_gamma   90.00
#
_symmetry.space_group_name_H-M   'P 1'
#
loop_
_entity.id
_entity.type
_entity.pdbx_description
1 polymer ?
#
loop_
_entity_poly.entity_id
_entity_poly.type
_entity_poly.pdbx_seq_one_letter_code
_entity_poly.pdbx_strand_id
1 'polypeptide(L)'
;DNSVNAQKGLFAAIDKVEIVDPATVKVTLKNPQGSFLYNMGWGDAVMVSPKSADTNKEKPIGTGQFKFQNWAKGSSITLVKADHYWGAPVFLDKVEFRIVPDAAAYVPALLSGDIQAFPFFDPDSLA
;
A
#
# COMPACT_ATOMS: atom_id res chain seq x y z
N ASP A 1 -0.62 -5.69 21.65
CA ASP A 1 -1.95 -5.20 22.08
C ASP A 1 -2.29 -3.79 21.63
N ASN A 2 -1.34 -2.83 21.57
CA ASN A 2 -1.62 -1.44 21.14
C ASN A 2 -1.53 -1.19 19.62
N SER A 3 -1.63 -2.23 18.79
CA SER A 3 -1.53 -2.08 17.34
C SER A 3 -2.79 -1.41 16.77
N VAL A 4 -2.57 -0.40 15.91
CA VAL A 4 -3.60 0.30 15.13
C VAL A 4 -3.78 -0.27 13.73
N ASN A 5 -3.11 -1.39 13.42
CA ASN A 5 -3.23 -2.09 12.15
C ASN A 5 -4.65 -2.68 12.01
N ALA A 6 -5.31 -2.43 10.86
CA ALA A 6 -6.66 -2.90 10.59
C ALA A 6 -6.76 -4.44 10.60
N GLN A 7 -5.68 -5.12 10.19
CA GLN A 7 -5.55 -6.58 10.16
C GLN A 7 -4.73 -7.14 11.33
N LYS A 8 -4.67 -6.46 12.48
CA LYS A 8 -3.85 -6.91 13.64
C LYS A 8 -4.09 -8.36 14.08
N GLY A 9 -5.29 -8.91 13.82
CA GLY A 9 -5.62 -10.31 14.09
C GLY A 9 -4.77 -11.31 13.30
N LEU A 10 -4.38 -10.98 12.07
CA LEU A 10 -3.51 -11.82 11.24
C LEU A 10 -2.12 -12.02 11.86
N PHE A 11 -1.68 -11.09 12.71
CA PHE A 11 -0.35 -11.06 13.32
C PHE A 11 -0.37 -11.41 14.80
N ALA A 12 -1.54 -11.74 15.38
CA ALA A 12 -1.69 -11.97 16.82
C ALA A 12 -0.90 -13.18 17.36
N ALA A 13 -0.55 -14.11 16.47
CA ALA A 13 0.28 -15.27 16.78
C ALA A 13 1.76 -14.93 16.94
N ILE A 14 2.22 -13.75 16.53
CA ILE A 14 3.60 -13.31 16.75
C ILE A 14 3.80 -13.10 18.25
N ASP A 15 4.78 -13.82 18.81
CA ASP A 15 5.20 -13.68 20.20
C ASP A 15 6.38 -12.72 20.31
N LYS A 16 7.43 -12.97 19.52
CA LYS A 16 8.69 -12.23 19.59
C LYS A 16 9.26 -12.00 18.21
N VAL A 17 9.86 -10.83 18.01
CA VAL A 17 10.66 -10.48 16.83
C VAL A 17 12.06 -10.11 17.31
N GLU A 18 13.06 -10.79 16.79
CA GLU A 18 14.46 -10.64 17.21
C GLU A 18 15.32 -10.31 15.99
N ILE A 19 16.19 -9.31 16.14
CA ILE A 19 17.24 -9.02 15.15
C ILE A 19 18.38 -9.99 15.45
N VAL A 20 18.69 -10.87 14.50
CA VAL A 20 19.83 -11.79 14.60
C VAL A 20 21.08 -11.09 14.07
N ASP A 21 20.95 -10.41 12.93
CA ASP A 21 21.99 -9.59 12.28
C ASP A 21 21.32 -8.56 11.33
N PRO A 22 22.07 -7.69 10.62
CA PRO A 22 21.49 -6.65 9.76
C PRO A 22 20.55 -7.13 8.64
N ALA A 23 20.65 -8.38 8.20
CA ALA A 23 19.84 -8.96 7.13
C ALA A 23 18.98 -10.16 7.58
N THR A 24 19.02 -10.51 8.88
CA THR A 24 18.30 -11.66 9.43
C THR A 24 17.41 -11.25 10.59
N VAL A 25 16.10 -11.51 10.44
CA VAL A 25 15.10 -11.36 11.50
C VAL A 25 14.54 -12.73 11.85
N LYS A 26 14.45 -13.03 13.14
CA LYS A 26 13.79 -14.21 13.67
C LYS A 26 12.43 -13.82 14.26
N VAL A 27 11.38 -14.53 13.83
CA VAL A 27 10.03 -14.37 14.38
C VAL A 27 9.65 -15.65 15.10
N THR A 28 9.30 -15.54 16.39
CA THR A 28 8.76 -16.63 17.19
C THR A 28 7.26 -16.47 17.31
N LEU A 29 6.52 -17.57 17.11
CA LEU A 29 5.07 -17.61 17.20
C LEU A 29 4.63 -18.25 18.52
N LYS A 30 3.52 -17.77 19.10
CA LYS A 30 2.91 -18.30 20.33
C LYS A 30 2.40 -19.74 20.16
N ASN A 31 1.94 -20.04 18.94
CA ASN A 31 1.45 -21.35 18.54
C ASN A 31 1.79 -21.57 17.06
N PRO A 32 1.83 -22.82 16.59
CA PRO A 32 1.96 -23.11 15.16
C PRO A 32 0.86 -22.40 14.36
N GLN A 33 1.24 -21.72 13.28
CA GLN A 33 0.31 -21.02 12.39
C GLN A 33 0.76 -21.21 10.93
N GLY A 34 0.11 -22.13 10.21
CA GLY A 34 0.47 -22.47 8.83
C GLY A 34 0.28 -21.33 7.83
N SER A 35 -0.63 -20.40 8.12
CA SER A 35 -0.87 -19.22 7.29
C SER A 35 0.11 -18.07 7.55
N PHE A 36 1.08 -18.21 8.46
CA PHE A 36 1.97 -17.10 8.85
C PHE A 36 2.64 -16.43 7.63
N LEU A 37 3.27 -17.21 6.75
CA LEU A 37 3.93 -16.66 5.56
C LEU A 37 2.95 -16.01 4.59
N TYR A 38 1.73 -16.55 4.47
CA TYR A 38 0.68 -15.95 3.65
C TYR A 38 0.24 -14.60 4.23
N ASN A 39 0.02 -14.52 5.54
CA ASN A 39 -0.34 -13.27 6.23
C ASN A 39 0.75 -12.20 6.07
N MET A 40 2.03 -12.59 6.07
CA MET A 40 3.15 -11.67 5.82
C MET A 40 3.21 -11.13 4.37
N GLY A 41 2.46 -11.73 3.43
CA GLY A 41 2.33 -11.24 2.06
C GLY A 41 1.23 -10.19 1.86
N TRP A 42 0.42 -9.89 2.88
CA TRP A 42 -0.66 -8.90 2.77
C TRP A 42 -0.14 -7.46 2.79
N GLY A 43 -0.91 -6.54 2.23
CA GLY A 43 -0.58 -5.11 2.20
C GLY A 43 -0.41 -4.48 3.58
N ASP A 44 -1.04 -5.04 4.61
CA ASP A 44 -0.90 -4.60 6.00
C ASP A 44 0.38 -5.08 6.70
N ALA A 45 1.20 -5.92 6.04
CA ALA A 45 2.48 -6.42 6.53
C ALA A 45 3.70 -5.70 5.90
N VAL A 46 3.47 -4.63 5.11
CA VAL A 46 4.54 -3.90 4.42
C VAL A 46 5.55 -3.27 5.38
N MET A 47 6.80 -3.19 4.95
CA MET A 47 7.85 -2.51 5.69
C MET A 47 7.75 -1.00 5.51
N VAL A 48 7.71 -0.27 6.62
CA VAL A 48 7.72 1.19 6.67
C VAL A 48 8.99 1.68 7.36
N SER A 49 9.47 2.85 6.94
CA SER A 49 10.59 3.50 7.61
C SER A 49 10.20 3.85 9.06
N PRO A 50 11.07 3.59 10.06
CA PRO A 50 10.85 4.05 11.42
C PRO A 50 10.57 5.56 11.51
N LYS A 51 11.14 6.35 10.56
CA LYS A 51 10.94 7.80 10.48
C LYS A 51 9.50 8.23 10.20
N SER A 52 8.69 7.36 9.59
CA SER A 52 7.29 7.64 9.29
C SER A 52 6.32 6.79 10.09
N ALA A 53 6.78 5.90 10.97
CA ALA A 53 5.90 4.94 11.65
C ALA A 53 4.72 5.62 12.37
N ASP A 54 4.98 6.72 13.09
CA ASP A 54 3.95 7.46 13.82
C ASP A 54 3.03 8.28 12.91
N THR A 55 3.53 8.73 11.76
CA THR A 55 2.79 9.56 10.80
C THR A 55 2.37 8.79 9.53
N ASN A 56 2.43 7.46 9.56
CA ASN A 56 2.34 6.63 8.35
C ASN A 56 0.99 6.79 7.63
N LYS A 57 -0.04 7.18 8.37
CA LYS A 57 -1.39 7.46 7.86
C LYS A 57 -1.42 8.60 6.83
N GLU A 58 -0.49 9.56 6.92
CA GLU A 58 -0.51 10.76 6.07
C GLU A 58 0.80 11.01 5.34
N LYS A 59 1.93 10.54 5.87
CA LYS A 59 3.28 10.74 5.33
C LYS A 59 4.07 9.43 5.28
N PRO A 60 3.59 8.41 4.55
CA PRO A 60 4.25 7.12 4.51
C PRO A 60 5.61 7.18 3.80
N ILE A 61 6.61 6.51 4.37
CA ILE A 61 7.91 6.27 3.73
C ILE A 61 8.10 4.75 3.65
N GLY A 62 8.01 4.21 2.43
CA GLY A 62 8.18 2.79 2.14
C GLY A 62 9.40 2.50 1.27
N THR A 63 9.49 1.26 0.78
CA THR A 63 10.59 0.77 -0.09
C THR A 63 10.13 0.49 -1.53
N GLY A 64 8.91 0.91 -1.89
CA GLY A 64 8.28 0.64 -3.18
C GLY A 64 8.81 1.50 -4.34
N GLN A 65 8.28 1.23 -5.54
CA GLN A 65 8.66 1.91 -6.79
C GLN A 65 8.24 3.38 -6.85
N PHE A 66 7.27 3.79 -6.04
CA PHE A 66 6.81 5.17 -5.95
C PHE A 66 6.96 5.70 -4.52
N LYS A 67 7.29 6.99 -4.40
CA LYS A 67 7.25 7.76 -3.16
C LYS A 67 5.96 8.58 -3.10
N PHE A 68 5.42 8.71 -1.90
CA PHE A 68 4.29 9.59 -1.63
C PHE A 68 4.71 11.05 -1.86
N GLN A 69 3.95 11.77 -2.68
CA GLN A 69 4.17 13.20 -2.93
C GLN A 69 3.16 14.05 -2.18
N ASN A 70 1.86 13.78 -2.35
CA ASN A 70 0.81 14.61 -1.79
C ASN A 70 -0.52 13.84 -1.63
N TRP A 71 -1.33 14.28 -0.68
CA TRP A 71 -2.72 13.87 -0.54
C TRP A 71 -3.63 15.09 -0.41
N ALA A 72 -4.36 15.39 -1.47
CA ALA A 72 -5.50 16.31 -1.43
C ALA A 72 -6.72 15.54 -0.92
N LYS A 73 -7.02 15.64 0.38
CA LYS A 73 -8.10 14.88 1.04
C LYS A 73 -9.44 15.07 0.31
N GLY A 74 -10.11 13.97 -0.03
CA GLY A 74 -11.36 13.95 -0.79
C GLY A 74 -11.20 14.17 -2.30
N SER A 75 -9.98 14.40 -2.81
CA SER A 75 -9.74 14.69 -4.23
C SER A 75 -8.75 13.74 -4.87
N SER A 76 -7.48 13.71 -4.44
CA SER A 76 -6.48 12.82 -5.06
C SER A 76 -5.29 12.49 -4.17
N ILE A 77 -4.63 11.37 -4.48
CA ILE A 77 -3.33 10.98 -3.92
C ILE A 77 -2.34 10.95 -5.08
N THR A 78 -1.24 11.70 -4.95
CA THR A 78 -0.17 11.73 -5.95
C THR A 78 1.05 10.97 -5.42
N LEU A 79 1.52 10.02 -6.23
CA LEU A 79 2.76 9.32 -6.05
C LEU A 79 3.70 9.64 -7.21
N VAL A 80 5.00 9.78 -6.93
CA VAL A 80 6.02 10.01 -7.96
C VAL A 80 7.06 8.90 -7.91
N LYS A 81 7.73 8.64 -9.03
CA LYS A 81 8.79 7.63 -9.14
C LYS A 81 9.80 7.79 -8.00
N ALA A 82 10.16 6.68 -7.35
CA ALA A 82 11.18 6.68 -6.31
C ALA A 82 12.57 6.75 -6.94
N ASP A 83 13.46 7.57 -6.38
CA ASP A 83 14.80 7.81 -6.95
C ASP A 83 15.70 6.57 -6.83
N HIS A 84 15.44 5.71 -5.83
CA HIS A 84 16.29 4.59 -5.44
C HIS A 84 15.50 3.31 -5.16
N TYR A 85 14.69 2.86 -6.13
CA TYR A 85 14.07 1.54 -6.01
C TYR A 85 15.12 0.43 -6.21
N TRP A 86 15.09 -0.57 -5.35
CA TRP A 86 16.09 -1.65 -5.30
C TRP A 86 15.92 -2.71 -6.39
N GLY A 87 14.74 -2.77 -7.02
CA GLY A 87 14.43 -3.69 -8.11
C GLY A 87 14.43 -3.02 -9.48
N ALA A 88 13.63 -3.57 -10.40
CA ALA A 88 13.48 -2.99 -11.73
C ALA A 88 12.76 -1.63 -11.67
N PRO A 89 13.24 -0.62 -12.42
CA PRO A 89 12.63 0.71 -12.43
C PRO A 89 11.23 0.65 -13.03
N VAL A 90 10.31 1.42 -12.46
CA VAL A 90 8.98 1.60 -13.03
C VAL A 90 9.05 2.55 -14.23
N PHE A 91 8.24 2.30 -15.25
CA PHE A 91 8.19 3.16 -16.44
C PHE A 91 7.64 4.55 -16.11
N LEU A 92 6.53 4.60 -15.37
CA LEU A 92 5.78 5.82 -15.08
C LEU A 92 6.53 6.78 -14.12
N ASP A 93 6.54 8.06 -14.44
CA ASP A 93 7.12 9.11 -13.58
C ASP A 93 6.19 9.52 -12.42
N LYS A 94 4.88 9.41 -12.62
CA LYS A 94 3.85 9.84 -11.67
C LYS A 94 2.60 8.98 -11.81
N VAL A 95 1.95 8.72 -10.68
CA VAL A 95 0.61 8.14 -10.61
C VAL A 95 -0.26 9.04 -9.74
N GLU A 96 -1.43 9.40 -10.25
CA GLU A 96 -2.43 10.14 -9.49
C GLU A 96 -3.69 9.29 -9.33
N PHE A 97 -3.98 8.91 -8.09
CA PHE A 97 -5.24 8.27 -7.74
C PHE A 97 -6.27 9.35 -7.49
N ARG A 98 -7.20 9.52 -8.43
CA ARG A 98 -8.30 10.48 -8.32
C ARG A 98 -9.49 9.82 -7.65
N ILE A 99 -10.10 10.53 -6.70
CA ILE A 99 -11.34 10.15 -6.05
C ILE A 99 -12.47 10.76 -6.88
N VAL A 100 -13.24 9.92 -7.55
CA VAL A 100 -14.40 10.33 -8.36
C VAL A 100 -15.64 9.76 -7.69
N PRO A 101 -16.43 10.57 -6.96
CA PRO A 101 -17.55 10.06 -6.18
C PRO A 101 -18.69 9.49 -7.03
N ASP A 102 -18.86 10.03 -8.24
CA ASP A 102 -19.92 9.64 -9.16
C ASP A 102 -19.45 8.53 -10.11
N ALA A 103 -20.11 7.37 -10.02
CA ALA A 103 -19.79 6.23 -10.86
C ALA A 103 -20.08 6.48 -12.35
N ALA A 104 -21.09 7.31 -12.67
CA ALA A 104 -21.42 7.65 -14.04
C ALA A 104 -20.33 8.48 -14.74
N ALA A 105 -19.44 9.11 -13.97
CA ALA A 105 -18.36 9.93 -14.50
C ALA A 105 -17.11 9.13 -14.92
N TYR A 106 -16.98 7.85 -14.53
CA TYR A 106 -15.77 7.06 -14.81
C TYR A 106 -15.58 6.77 -16.30
N VAL A 107 -16.64 6.32 -16.99
CA VAL A 107 -16.56 5.96 -18.43
C VAL A 107 -16.27 7.19 -19.29
N PRO A 108 -16.98 8.33 -19.15
CA PRO A 108 -16.61 9.55 -19.87
C PRO A 108 -15.17 10.02 -19.58
N ALA A 109 -14.72 9.96 -18.32
CA ALA A 109 -13.36 10.35 -17.95
C ALA A 109 -12.28 9.43 -18.55
N LEU A 110 -12.58 8.15 -18.75
CA LEU A 110 -11.68 7.22 -19.43
C LEU A 110 -11.66 7.49 -20.94
N LEU A 111 -12.83 7.72 -21.54
CA LEU A 111 -12.97 8.02 -22.97
C LEU A 111 -12.33 9.38 -23.35
N SER A 112 -12.41 10.38 -22.48
CA SER A 112 -11.73 11.67 -22.66
C SER A 112 -10.22 11.59 -22.45
N GLY A 113 -9.73 10.53 -21.78
CA GLY A 113 -8.34 10.38 -21.39
C GLY A 113 -7.97 11.10 -20.08
N ASP A 114 -8.94 11.67 -19.36
CA ASP A 114 -8.74 12.31 -18.05
C ASP A 114 -8.25 11.32 -16.97
N ILE A 115 -8.58 10.04 -17.14
CA ILE A 115 -8.00 8.90 -16.41
C ILE A 115 -7.54 7.84 -17.41
N GLN A 116 -6.57 7.02 -17.02
CA GLN A 116 -6.04 5.95 -17.88
C GLN A 116 -6.41 4.54 -17.40
N ALA A 117 -6.89 4.42 -16.16
CA ALA A 117 -7.29 3.15 -15.58
C ALA A 117 -8.39 3.36 -14.54
N PHE A 118 -9.33 2.43 -14.51
CA PHE A 118 -10.36 2.33 -13.49
C PHE A 118 -10.60 0.84 -13.20
N PRO A 119 -10.25 0.33 -11.99
CA PRO A 119 -10.24 -1.11 -11.74
C PRO A 119 -11.62 -1.72 -11.46
N PHE A 120 -12.66 -0.92 -11.24
CA PHE A 120 -13.97 -1.39 -10.78
C PHE A 120 -15.08 -1.03 -11.78
N PHE A 121 -15.11 -1.68 -12.93
CA PHE A 121 -16.22 -1.52 -13.86
C PHE A 121 -17.48 -2.23 -13.35
N ASP A 122 -18.59 -1.50 -13.31
CA ASP A 122 -19.91 -2.11 -13.34
C ASP A 122 -20.17 -2.58 -14.78
N PRO A 123 -20.41 -3.88 -15.05
CA PRO A 123 -20.68 -4.38 -16.39
C PRO A 123 -21.81 -3.61 -17.12
N ASP A 124 -22.79 -3.11 -16.38
CA ASP A 124 -23.95 -2.41 -16.93
C ASP A 124 -23.65 -0.95 -17.31
N SER A 125 -22.48 -0.41 -16.93
CA SER A 125 -22.07 0.98 -17.19
C SER A 125 -21.56 1.25 -18.62
N LEU A 126 -21.44 0.21 -19.45
CA LEU A 126 -20.89 0.29 -20.81
C LEU A 126 -21.95 0.17 -21.92
N ALA A 127 -23.22 -0.03 -21.56
CA ALA A 127 -24.35 -0.12 -22.49
C ALA A 127 -25.00 1.25 -22.74
#